data_AF-A0A4Q3CJF0-F1
#
_entry.id   AF-A0A4Q3CJF0-F1
#
_cell.length_a   1.000
_cell.length_b   1.000
_cell.length_c   1.000
_cell.angle_alpha   90.00
_cell.angle_beta   90.00
_cell.angle_gamma   90.00
#
_symmetry.space_group_name_H-M   'P 1'
#
loop_
_entity.id
_entity.type
_entity.pdbx_description
1 polymer ?
#
loop_
_entity_poly.entity_id
_entity_poly.type
_entity_poly.pdbx_seq_one_letter_code
_entity_poly.pdbx_strand_id
1 'polypeptide(L)'
;MDSNKKYWKGLEELNKTPEFVEKNKHEFAEPLPIEEVLSGAGLASKTPRRDFLKALGFGVGAVTLAACQKVPVHKSIPYLIKPEEITPGVANYYTSTHDGHAILVKTREGRPIKVEGNPNDALSGGGLSAQSQASVLDLYDNNRVKDPQLNGSDAGWDQIDAFVKAQLATAQGIRIITSTVHSPSTQAVIADFITKYPTTKHINYDAYSYSGIIQANQQSFGKAVVPHYNFDKADVIVSFGADFLGSWISGEEFTKQYVSNRNIKSLEAKKMSRHLQFEAGMSMTGTNADARIPIKLSEEGPALVALYNAISGTTLAGTKKLTSANADKAITLAAKELVAAKGKALVVCGSNSVAKQALVNAINSLLGSYGTTIDLDNPTNQYKGNDAEFVAFIEEAKRGQVGAVIFLDANPVYDYFNSKDIKAALDQIKLKISFSDRGDETAAACNVVAPNHHYLESWGDDSAISGFYTVIQPTINPVYNTRQAEQSLLAWSENPVQDYYTYVRNNWSNNLLALGGLSGEAGWESLLQAGFIKTAPKAASAATFAGDVNAIATTLAANSAALTAPEDKIEVQLYQN
;
A
#
# COMPACT_ATOMS: atom_id res chain seq x y z
N MET A 1 -33.31 6.65 -40.95
CA MET A 1 -33.54 6.35 -42.38
C MET A 1 -32.17 6.32 -43.05
N ASP A 2 -31.61 5.14 -43.23
CA ASP A 2 -30.32 4.97 -43.89
C ASP A 2 -30.43 5.29 -45.38
N SER A 3 -29.69 6.31 -45.81
CA SER A 3 -29.51 6.66 -47.22
C SER A 3 -28.61 5.63 -47.89
N ASN A 4 -29.16 4.50 -48.31
CA ASN A 4 -28.49 3.52 -49.18
C ASN A 4 -28.31 4.09 -50.59
N LYS A 5 -27.31 4.95 -50.78
CA LYS A 5 -26.88 5.40 -52.10
C LYS A 5 -26.20 4.25 -52.82
N LYS A 6 -26.89 3.65 -53.77
CA LYS A 6 -26.36 2.63 -54.66
C LYS A 6 -25.66 3.33 -55.82
N TYR A 7 -24.41 2.97 -56.08
CA TYR A 7 -23.64 3.49 -57.21
C TYR A 7 -23.54 2.41 -58.27
N TRP A 8 -23.86 2.77 -59.51
CA TRP A 8 -23.76 1.89 -60.68
C TRP A 8 -22.54 2.28 -61.50
N LYS A 9 -21.84 1.30 -62.06
CA LYS A 9 -20.63 1.50 -62.86
C LYS A 9 -20.93 1.93 -64.30
N GLY A 10 -22.18 1.79 -64.75
CA GLY A 10 -22.65 2.16 -66.08
C GLY A 10 -24.16 2.07 -66.22
N LEU A 11 -24.71 2.55 -67.36
CA LEU A 11 -26.14 2.51 -67.65
C LEU A 11 -26.67 1.08 -67.82
N GLU A 12 -25.82 0.16 -68.26
CA GLU A 12 -26.15 -1.25 -68.47
C GLU A 12 -26.42 -1.97 -67.13
N GLU A 13 -25.68 -1.62 -66.08
CA GLU A 13 -25.85 -2.15 -64.72
C GLU A 13 -27.10 -1.58 -64.03
N LEU A 14 -27.40 -0.29 -64.27
CA LEU A 14 -28.62 0.35 -63.80
C LEU A 14 -29.87 -0.29 -64.42
N ASN A 15 -29.82 -0.53 -65.74
CA ASN A 15 -30.96 -1.02 -66.52
C ASN A 15 -31.06 -2.55 -66.58
N LYS A 16 -30.10 -3.29 -66.01
CA LYS A 16 -30.01 -4.75 -66.04
C LYS A 16 -30.22 -5.33 -67.45
N THR A 17 -29.49 -4.79 -68.42
CA THR A 17 -29.63 -5.27 -69.80
C THR A 17 -29.31 -6.79 -69.88
N PRO A 18 -29.95 -7.54 -70.79
CA PRO A 18 -29.72 -8.97 -70.90
C PRO A 18 -28.24 -9.33 -71.08
N GLU A 19 -27.48 -8.54 -71.86
CA GLU A 19 -26.04 -8.77 -72.05
C GLU A 19 -25.22 -8.55 -70.78
N PHE A 20 -25.61 -7.59 -69.93
CA PHE A 20 -24.94 -7.34 -68.64
C PHE A 20 -25.16 -8.51 -67.68
N VAL A 21 -26.40 -9.01 -67.59
CA VAL A 21 -26.74 -10.15 -66.72
C VAL A 21 -26.06 -11.44 -67.19
N GLU A 22 -25.87 -11.62 -68.50
CA GLU A 22 -25.19 -12.78 -69.07
C GLU A 22 -23.67 -12.74 -68.84
N LYS A 23 -23.03 -11.58 -69.00
CA LYS A 23 -21.60 -11.39 -68.66
C LYS A 23 -21.33 -11.53 -67.16
N ASN A 24 -22.23 -11.08 -66.30
CA ASN A 24 -22.09 -11.16 -64.84
C ASN A 24 -22.16 -12.61 -64.31
N LYS A 25 -22.65 -13.57 -65.10
CA LYS A 25 -22.67 -14.99 -64.75
C LYS A 25 -21.33 -15.70 -65.02
N HIS A 26 -20.43 -15.09 -65.78
CA HIS A 26 -19.20 -15.72 -66.26
C HIS A 26 -17.95 -14.84 -66.09
N GLU A 27 -17.89 -13.98 -65.08
CA GLU A 27 -16.68 -13.16 -64.85
C GLU A 27 -15.48 -14.00 -64.34
N PHE A 28 -15.74 -15.19 -63.76
CA PHE A 28 -14.72 -16.21 -63.48
C PHE A 28 -15.29 -17.62 -63.74
N ALA A 29 -15.02 -18.19 -64.92
CA ALA A 29 -15.59 -19.46 -65.37
C ALA A 29 -14.87 -20.72 -64.83
N GLU A 30 -13.83 -20.59 -64.01
CA GLU A 30 -13.21 -21.72 -63.30
C GLU A 30 -12.86 -21.32 -61.87
N PRO A 31 -13.05 -22.22 -60.87
CA PRO A 31 -12.54 -22.00 -59.52
C PRO A 31 -11.01 -21.93 -59.59
N LEU A 32 -10.48 -20.72 -59.42
CA LEU A 32 -9.03 -20.48 -59.39
C LEU A 32 -8.46 -21.01 -58.06
N PRO A 33 -7.29 -21.67 -58.06
CA PRO A 33 -6.73 -22.30 -56.87
C PRO A 33 -6.00 -21.25 -56.02
N ILE A 34 -6.76 -20.32 -55.44
CA ILE A 34 -6.23 -19.20 -54.64
C ILE A 34 -5.57 -19.72 -53.35
N GLU A 35 -6.11 -20.79 -52.76
CA GLU A 35 -5.56 -21.41 -51.54
C GLU A 35 -4.22 -22.14 -51.77
N GLU A 36 -4.01 -22.76 -52.94
CA GLU A 36 -2.72 -23.43 -53.26
C GLU A 36 -1.58 -22.44 -53.51
N VAL A 37 -1.90 -21.23 -54.00
CA VAL A 37 -0.91 -20.17 -54.27
C VAL A 37 -0.51 -19.45 -52.98
N LEU A 38 -1.46 -19.20 -52.07
CA LEU A 38 -1.20 -18.53 -50.79
C LEU A 38 -0.57 -19.44 -49.72
N SER A 39 -0.79 -20.76 -49.79
CA SER A 39 -0.19 -21.75 -48.87
C SER A 39 1.27 -22.13 -49.22
N GLY A 40 1.86 -21.53 -50.25
CA GLY A 40 3.27 -21.72 -50.63
C GLY A 40 3.58 -23.03 -51.35
N ALA A 41 2.63 -23.95 -51.49
CA ALA A 41 2.80 -25.21 -52.21
C ALA A 41 2.84 -25.03 -53.75
N GLY A 42 2.17 -24.00 -54.27
CA GLY A 42 2.06 -23.75 -55.72
C GLY A 42 3.34 -23.28 -56.43
N LEU A 43 4.36 -22.77 -55.71
CA LEU A 43 5.63 -22.32 -56.31
C LEU A 43 6.67 -23.44 -56.49
N ALA A 44 6.43 -24.65 -55.95
CA ALA A 44 7.37 -25.76 -56.02
C ALA A 44 7.18 -26.67 -57.25
N SER A 45 6.14 -26.42 -58.07
CA SER A 45 5.86 -27.20 -59.29
C SER A 45 6.37 -26.49 -60.55
N LYS A 46 6.76 -27.24 -61.59
CA LYS A 46 7.12 -26.67 -62.91
C LYS A 46 5.88 -26.07 -63.58
N THR A 47 5.58 -24.82 -63.29
CA THR A 47 4.45 -24.10 -63.88
C THR A 47 4.83 -23.50 -65.25
N PRO A 48 3.97 -23.55 -66.28
CA PRO A 48 4.21 -22.84 -67.53
C PRO A 48 4.37 -21.33 -67.31
N ARG A 49 5.27 -20.68 -68.07
CA ARG A 49 5.60 -19.25 -67.97
C ARG A 49 4.37 -18.32 -67.99
N ARG A 50 3.30 -18.74 -68.69
CA ARG A 50 2.02 -18.03 -68.78
C ARG A 50 1.24 -18.04 -67.45
N ASP A 51 1.23 -19.15 -66.73
CA ASP A 51 0.45 -19.28 -65.50
C ASP A 51 1.21 -18.68 -64.29
N PHE A 52 2.55 -18.69 -64.34
CA PHE A 52 3.38 -17.89 -63.44
C PHE A 52 3.12 -16.37 -63.59
N LEU A 53 3.05 -15.86 -64.81
CA LEU A 53 2.76 -14.44 -65.06
C LEU A 53 1.33 -14.05 -64.64
N LYS A 54 0.36 -14.97 -64.74
CA LYS A 54 -0.99 -14.77 -64.20
C LYS A 54 -0.98 -14.72 -62.68
N ALA A 55 -0.32 -15.67 -62.01
CA ALA A 55 -0.23 -15.70 -60.56
C ALA A 55 0.52 -14.48 -59.99
N LEU A 56 1.61 -14.06 -60.63
CA LEU A 56 2.38 -12.89 -60.20
C LEU A 56 1.65 -11.57 -60.52
N GLY A 57 0.98 -11.48 -61.68
CA GLY A 57 0.14 -10.33 -62.04
C GLY A 57 -1.07 -10.15 -61.10
N PHE A 58 -1.74 -11.25 -60.72
CA PHE A 58 -2.82 -11.23 -59.72
C PHE A 58 -2.29 -11.03 -58.29
N GLY A 59 -1.11 -11.56 -57.95
CA GLY A 59 -0.47 -11.35 -56.66
C GLY A 59 -0.12 -9.88 -56.42
N VAL A 60 0.43 -9.19 -57.43
CA VAL A 60 0.70 -7.74 -57.34
C VAL A 60 -0.60 -6.92 -57.35
N GLY A 61 -1.61 -7.31 -58.14
CA GLY A 61 -2.92 -6.66 -58.20
C GLY A 61 -3.73 -6.78 -56.89
N ALA A 62 -3.73 -7.96 -56.26
CA ALA A 62 -4.39 -8.20 -54.98
C ALA A 62 -3.70 -7.45 -53.82
N VAL A 63 -2.37 -7.33 -53.87
CA VAL A 63 -1.62 -6.50 -52.91
C VAL A 63 -1.91 -5.01 -53.11
N THR A 64 -2.14 -4.51 -54.32
CA THR A 64 -2.58 -3.11 -54.53
C THR A 64 -4.03 -2.85 -54.07
N LEU A 65 -4.93 -3.84 -54.16
CA LEU A 65 -6.29 -3.73 -53.60
C LEU A 65 -6.30 -3.86 -52.07
N ALA A 66 -5.39 -4.65 -51.49
CA ALA A 66 -5.15 -4.70 -50.04
C ALA A 66 -4.39 -3.48 -49.51
N ALA A 67 -3.56 -2.82 -50.33
CA ALA A 67 -2.93 -1.53 -50.01
C ALA A 67 -3.92 -0.35 -50.06
N CYS A 68 -5.10 -0.55 -50.66
CA CYS A 68 -6.29 0.28 -50.46
C CYS A 68 -7.11 -0.16 -49.24
N GLN A 69 -6.47 -0.71 -48.19
CA GLN A 69 -7.10 -0.79 -46.88
C GLN A 69 -7.60 0.61 -46.51
N LYS A 70 -8.90 0.71 -46.23
CA LYS A 70 -9.52 1.94 -45.73
C LYS A 70 -8.71 2.36 -44.50
N VAL A 71 -7.93 3.43 -44.62
CA VAL A 71 -7.27 4.03 -43.46
C VAL A 71 -8.36 4.20 -42.41
N PRO A 72 -8.20 3.62 -41.20
CA PRO A 72 -9.23 3.74 -40.19
C PRO A 72 -9.52 5.22 -39.96
N VAL A 73 -10.80 5.59 -40.02
CA VAL A 73 -11.19 6.98 -39.81
C VAL A 73 -10.89 7.32 -38.35
N HIS A 74 -9.82 8.08 -38.12
CA HIS A 74 -9.48 8.60 -36.80
C HIS A 74 -10.44 9.75 -36.46
N LYS A 75 -11.25 9.55 -35.43
CA LYS A 75 -12.15 10.59 -34.91
C LYS A 75 -11.45 11.36 -33.79
N SER A 76 -11.52 12.68 -33.85
CA SER A 76 -11.12 13.57 -32.75
C SER A 76 -12.37 14.20 -32.17
N ILE A 77 -12.69 13.88 -30.91
CA ILE A 77 -13.89 14.36 -30.23
C ILE A 77 -13.46 15.47 -29.25
N PRO A 78 -13.76 16.75 -29.51
CA PRO A 78 -13.45 17.83 -28.58
C PRO A 78 -14.40 17.81 -27.38
N TYR A 79 -14.03 18.50 -26.32
CA TYR A 79 -14.95 18.78 -25.21
C TYR A 79 -16.16 19.57 -25.70
N LEU A 80 -17.35 19.19 -25.22
CA LEU A 80 -18.55 20.00 -25.44
C LEU A 80 -18.46 21.33 -24.68
N ILE A 81 -18.02 21.25 -23.42
CA ILE A 81 -17.69 22.38 -22.55
C ILE A 81 -16.31 22.10 -22.00
N LYS A 82 -15.30 22.84 -22.47
CA LYS A 82 -13.90 22.65 -22.06
C LYS A 82 -13.67 23.33 -20.70
N PRO A 83 -13.18 22.62 -19.67
CA PRO A 83 -12.74 23.26 -18.44
C PRO A 83 -11.60 24.26 -18.71
N GLU A 84 -11.57 25.36 -17.96
CA GLU A 84 -10.58 26.44 -18.15
C GLU A 84 -9.15 25.92 -17.96
N GLU A 85 -8.93 25.12 -16.92
CA GLU A 85 -7.62 24.55 -16.54
C GLU A 85 -7.12 23.46 -17.49
N ILE A 86 -7.94 22.94 -18.40
CA ILE A 86 -7.54 21.86 -19.31
C ILE A 86 -7.16 22.45 -20.66
N THR A 87 -5.88 22.28 -21.02
CA THR A 87 -5.38 22.52 -22.38
C THR A 87 -5.00 21.19 -23.00
N PRO A 88 -5.77 20.69 -24.00
CA PRO A 88 -5.46 19.42 -24.65
C PRO A 88 -4.02 19.38 -25.17
N GLY A 89 -3.27 18.33 -24.84
CA GLY A 89 -1.84 18.22 -25.16
C GLY A 89 -0.92 18.54 -23.98
N VAL A 90 -1.36 19.35 -23.03
CA VAL A 90 -0.58 19.78 -21.85
C VAL A 90 -1.04 18.98 -20.62
N ALA A 91 -0.08 18.47 -19.85
CA ALA A 91 -0.39 17.72 -18.64
C ALA A 91 -0.60 18.67 -17.46
N ASN A 92 -1.54 18.31 -16.59
CA ASN A 92 -1.77 18.99 -15.32
C ASN A 92 -1.20 18.15 -14.17
N TYR A 93 -0.86 18.80 -13.06
CA TYR A 93 -0.37 18.15 -11.86
C TYR A 93 -1.24 18.57 -10.69
N TYR A 94 -1.85 17.60 -10.02
CA TYR A 94 -2.67 17.80 -8.84
C TYR A 94 -1.93 17.24 -7.63
N THR A 95 -2.05 17.89 -6.46
CA THR A 95 -1.53 17.30 -5.23
C THR A 95 -2.51 16.29 -4.67
N SER A 96 -2.02 15.21 -4.09
CA SER A 96 -2.85 14.24 -3.35
C SER A 96 -1.98 13.59 -2.28
N THR A 97 -2.47 12.53 -1.65
CA THR A 97 -1.70 11.73 -0.69
C THR A 97 -1.91 10.25 -0.93
N HIS A 98 -0.86 9.46 -0.67
CA HIS A 98 -0.91 8.01 -0.73
C HIS A 98 0.15 7.44 0.23
N ASP A 99 -0.23 6.47 1.06
CA ASP A 99 0.61 5.88 2.11
C ASP A 99 1.33 6.92 2.99
N GLY A 100 0.64 7.98 3.39
CA GLY A 100 1.22 9.05 4.21
C GLY A 100 2.10 10.07 3.47
N HIS A 101 2.48 9.81 2.23
CA HIS A 101 3.29 10.73 1.42
C HIS A 101 2.42 11.73 0.67
N ALA A 102 2.81 13.00 0.71
CA ALA A 102 2.30 13.98 -0.23
C ALA A 102 2.81 13.65 -1.64
N ILE A 103 1.90 13.57 -2.61
CA ILE A 103 2.19 13.19 -4.00
C ILE A 103 1.72 14.24 -5.00
N LEU A 104 2.23 14.14 -6.22
CA LEU A 104 1.82 14.86 -7.40
C LEU A 104 1.28 13.85 -8.43
N VAL A 105 0.03 14.00 -8.80
CA VAL A 105 -0.64 13.16 -9.79
C VAL A 105 -0.64 13.90 -11.12
N LYS A 106 0.09 13.34 -12.08
CA LYS A 106 0.09 13.84 -13.47
C LYS A 106 -1.16 13.34 -14.16
N THR A 107 -1.96 14.26 -14.68
CA THR A 107 -3.17 13.95 -15.45
C THR A 107 -3.06 14.42 -16.90
N ARG A 108 -3.79 13.69 -17.76
CA ARG A 108 -3.99 14.00 -19.18
C ARG A 108 -5.47 14.09 -19.44
N GLU A 109 -5.96 15.29 -19.77
CA GLU A 109 -7.37 15.50 -20.11
C GLU A 109 -8.34 14.91 -19.05
N GLY A 110 -7.96 15.01 -17.76
CA GLY A 110 -8.73 14.48 -16.61
C GLY A 110 -8.48 13.01 -16.26
N ARG A 111 -7.46 12.35 -16.86
CA ARG A 111 -7.08 10.97 -16.54
C ARG A 111 -5.71 10.91 -15.87
N PRO A 112 -5.57 10.35 -14.67
CA PRO A 112 -4.28 10.07 -14.06
C PRO A 112 -3.42 9.16 -14.92
N ILE A 113 -2.15 9.50 -15.10
CA ILE A 113 -1.22 8.68 -15.90
C ILE A 113 0.08 8.37 -15.18
N LYS A 114 0.40 9.13 -14.12
CA LYS A 114 1.60 8.92 -13.32
C LYS A 114 1.45 9.59 -11.96
N VAL A 115 2.01 8.95 -10.93
CA VAL A 115 2.18 9.50 -9.59
C VAL A 115 3.66 9.80 -9.39
N GLU A 116 3.98 10.93 -8.76
CA GLU A 116 5.33 11.32 -8.35
C GLU A 116 5.29 11.85 -6.92
N GLY A 117 6.40 11.79 -6.19
CA GLY A 117 6.45 12.34 -4.83
C GLY A 117 6.41 13.87 -4.87
N ASN A 118 5.71 14.49 -3.94
CA ASN A 118 5.79 15.94 -3.76
C ASN A 118 7.19 16.29 -3.24
N PRO A 119 7.96 17.17 -3.91
CA PRO A 119 9.30 17.53 -3.47
C PRO A 119 9.37 18.11 -2.04
N ASN A 120 8.24 18.64 -1.56
CA ASN A 120 8.11 19.20 -0.21
C ASN A 120 7.50 18.23 0.81
N ASP A 121 7.31 16.96 0.46
CA ASP A 121 6.88 15.91 1.37
C ASP A 121 7.78 15.84 2.62
N ALA A 122 7.19 15.57 3.79
CA ALA A 122 7.92 15.56 5.05
C ALA A 122 8.77 14.30 5.26
N LEU A 123 8.33 13.17 4.69
CA LEU A 123 8.94 11.86 4.92
C LEU A 123 10.16 11.67 4.00
N SER A 124 9.96 11.75 2.68
CA SER A 124 11.00 11.41 1.70
C SER A 124 11.55 12.61 0.92
N GLY A 125 10.86 13.75 0.96
CA GLY A 125 11.18 14.93 0.14
C GLY A 125 11.08 14.64 -1.36
N GLY A 126 10.03 13.91 -1.77
CA GLY A 126 9.71 13.60 -3.17
C GLY A 126 10.08 12.18 -3.63
N GLY A 127 10.61 11.34 -2.75
CA GLY A 127 10.77 9.91 -3.01
C GLY A 127 9.45 9.16 -2.85
N LEU A 128 9.24 8.11 -3.65
CA LEU A 128 8.09 7.22 -3.51
C LEU A 128 8.53 5.76 -3.63
N SER A 129 7.76 4.89 -2.99
CA SER A 129 7.92 3.45 -3.14
C SER A 129 7.54 3.00 -4.55
N ALA A 130 8.04 1.83 -4.94
CA ALA A 130 7.64 1.20 -6.20
C ALA A 130 6.13 0.89 -6.23
N GLN A 131 5.54 0.53 -5.08
CA GLN A 131 4.11 0.26 -4.93
C GLN A 131 3.30 1.54 -5.16
N SER A 132 3.69 2.65 -4.52
CA SER A 132 3.02 3.95 -4.67
C SER A 132 3.06 4.47 -6.11
N GLN A 133 4.17 4.27 -6.83
CA GLN A 133 4.27 4.58 -8.26
C GLN A 133 3.38 3.67 -9.14
N ALA A 134 3.25 2.39 -8.78
CA ALA A 134 2.44 1.41 -9.49
C ALA A 134 0.94 1.54 -9.19
N SER A 135 0.55 2.18 -8.10
CA SER A 135 -0.85 2.32 -7.66
C SER A 135 -1.78 2.94 -8.72
N VAL A 136 -1.25 3.74 -9.65
CA VAL A 136 -2.04 4.26 -10.79
C VAL A 136 -2.59 3.14 -11.68
N LEU A 137 -1.95 1.96 -11.70
CA LEU A 137 -2.43 0.80 -12.44
C LEU A 137 -3.63 0.15 -11.75
N ASP A 138 -3.69 0.20 -10.40
CA ASP A 138 -4.81 -0.32 -9.63
C ASP A 138 -6.11 0.40 -9.98
N LEU A 139 -6.06 1.72 -10.16
CA LEU A 139 -7.19 2.51 -10.65
C LEU A 139 -7.81 1.93 -11.94
N TYR A 140 -6.95 1.47 -12.86
CA TYR A 140 -7.33 0.97 -14.19
C TYR A 140 -7.45 -0.55 -14.27
N ASP A 141 -7.43 -1.25 -13.13
CA ASP A 141 -7.64 -2.70 -13.09
C ASP A 141 -9.11 -3.04 -13.42
N ASN A 142 -9.30 -3.87 -14.44
CA ASN A 142 -10.62 -4.33 -14.88
C ASN A 142 -11.27 -5.33 -13.90
N ASN A 143 -10.50 -5.90 -12.98
CA ASN A 143 -10.96 -6.86 -11.97
C ASN A 143 -11.53 -6.19 -10.73
N ARG A 144 -11.53 -4.85 -10.65
CA ARG A 144 -12.23 -4.12 -9.59
C ARG A 144 -13.72 -4.47 -9.59
N VAL A 145 -14.29 -4.56 -8.40
CA VAL A 145 -15.72 -4.77 -8.19
C VAL A 145 -16.46 -3.52 -8.68
N LYS A 146 -17.41 -3.72 -9.60
CA LYS A 146 -18.02 -2.63 -10.37
C LYS A 146 -19.30 -2.07 -9.75
N ASP A 147 -20.00 -2.90 -9.00
CA ASP A 147 -21.26 -2.62 -8.34
C ASP A 147 -21.26 -3.24 -6.94
N PRO A 148 -21.99 -2.66 -5.97
CA PRO A 148 -22.06 -3.25 -4.64
C PRO A 148 -22.84 -4.56 -4.70
N GLN A 149 -22.49 -5.51 -3.83
CA GLN A 149 -23.02 -6.88 -3.88
C GLN A 149 -23.64 -7.28 -2.55
N LEU A 150 -24.73 -8.05 -2.64
CA LEU A 150 -25.40 -8.69 -1.52
C LEU A 150 -25.48 -10.20 -1.78
N ASN A 151 -24.89 -11.00 -0.91
CA ASN A 151 -24.80 -12.46 -0.98
C ASN A 151 -24.27 -12.95 -2.35
N GLY A 152 -23.23 -12.28 -2.86
CA GLY A 152 -22.55 -12.63 -4.11
C GLY A 152 -23.27 -12.22 -5.40
N SER A 153 -24.37 -11.46 -5.31
CA SER A 153 -25.06 -10.89 -6.48
C SER A 153 -25.02 -9.36 -6.45
N ASP A 154 -24.88 -8.74 -7.62
CA ASP A 154 -24.91 -7.28 -7.74
C ASP A 154 -26.25 -6.73 -7.22
N ALA A 155 -26.18 -5.63 -6.49
CA ALA A 155 -27.28 -4.94 -5.84
C ALA A 155 -27.14 -3.42 -6.03
N GLY A 156 -28.20 -2.66 -5.78
CA GLY A 156 -28.12 -1.20 -5.73
C GLY A 156 -27.72 -0.68 -4.34
N TRP A 157 -27.10 0.50 -4.29
CA TRP A 157 -26.73 1.14 -3.02
C TRP A 157 -27.92 1.32 -2.06
N ASP A 158 -29.10 1.68 -2.57
CA ASP A 158 -30.32 1.80 -1.75
C ASP A 158 -30.71 0.49 -1.06
N GLN A 159 -30.56 -0.64 -1.77
CA GLN A 159 -30.84 -1.97 -1.23
C GLN A 159 -29.82 -2.36 -0.16
N ILE A 160 -28.54 -2.08 -0.42
CA ILE A 160 -27.44 -2.32 0.53
C ILE A 160 -27.66 -1.50 1.79
N ASP A 161 -27.98 -0.22 1.66
CA ASP A 161 -28.20 0.69 2.78
C ASP A 161 -29.40 0.27 3.63
N ALA A 162 -30.51 -0.12 2.99
CA ALA A 162 -31.69 -0.62 3.70
C ALA A 162 -31.37 -1.91 4.46
N PHE A 163 -30.67 -2.86 3.82
CA PHE A 163 -30.29 -4.13 4.42
C PHE A 163 -29.34 -3.93 5.61
N VAL A 164 -28.26 -3.17 5.41
CA VAL A 164 -27.24 -2.93 6.44
C VAL A 164 -27.83 -2.19 7.63
N LYS A 165 -28.60 -1.11 7.41
CA LYS A 165 -29.25 -0.38 8.51
C LYS A 165 -30.19 -1.27 9.34
N ALA A 166 -30.98 -2.13 8.67
CA ALA A 166 -31.86 -3.06 9.36
C ALA A 166 -31.10 -4.08 10.23
N GLN A 167 -29.98 -4.61 9.72
CA GLN A 167 -29.15 -5.55 10.48
C GLN A 167 -28.41 -4.86 11.63
N LEU A 168 -27.81 -3.69 11.40
CA LEU A 168 -27.10 -2.91 12.42
C LEU A 168 -28.03 -2.48 13.57
N ALA A 169 -29.29 -2.17 13.29
CA ALA A 169 -30.27 -1.79 14.33
C ALA A 169 -30.51 -2.90 15.38
N THR A 170 -30.24 -4.17 15.04
CA THR A 170 -30.41 -5.32 15.95
C THR A 170 -29.11 -6.00 16.34
N ALA A 171 -27.99 -5.60 15.73
CA ALA A 171 -26.68 -6.18 16.00
C ALA A 171 -26.18 -5.82 17.40
N GLN A 172 -25.60 -6.79 18.10
CA GLN A 172 -24.86 -6.58 19.32
C GLN A 172 -23.39 -6.90 19.09
N GLY A 173 -22.48 -6.15 19.70
CA GLY A 173 -21.05 -6.41 19.60
C GLY A 173 -20.52 -6.21 18.17
N ILE A 174 -20.65 -4.99 17.64
CA ILE A 174 -20.14 -4.67 16.31
C ILE A 174 -18.61 -4.55 16.36
N ARG A 175 -17.92 -5.03 15.32
CA ARG A 175 -16.46 -4.92 15.19
C ARG A 175 -16.14 -4.23 13.87
N ILE A 176 -15.34 -3.17 13.92
CA ILE A 176 -14.75 -2.56 12.72
C ILE A 176 -13.29 -2.98 12.73
N ILE A 177 -12.89 -3.76 11.73
CA ILE A 177 -11.52 -4.23 11.55
C ILE A 177 -10.94 -3.44 10.38
N THR A 178 -9.87 -2.71 10.65
CA THR A 178 -9.21 -1.91 9.61
C THR A 178 -7.71 -2.15 9.62
N SER A 179 -7.04 -1.98 8.49
CA SER A 179 -5.61 -1.59 8.53
C SER A 179 -5.45 -0.27 9.29
N THR A 180 -4.23 0.08 9.68
CA THR A 180 -4.00 1.33 10.42
C THR A 180 -4.60 2.54 9.71
N VAL A 181 -5.56 3.21 10.37
CA VAL A 181 -6.18 4.43 9.87
C VAL A 181 -5.45 5.64 10.44
N HIS A 182 -4.80 6.40 9.56
CA HIS A 182 -4.06 7.62 9.90
C HIS A 182 -4.78 8.91 9.46
N SER A 183 -5.92 8.80 8.76
CA SER A 183 -6.80 9.92 8.40
C SER A 183 -7.54 10.49 9.63
N PRO A 184 -7.37 11.79 9.96
CA PRO A 184 -8.20 12.44 10.98
C PRO A 184 -9.69 12.40 10.67
N SER A 185 -10.09 12.58 9.41
CA SER A 185 -11.51 12.55 9.02
C SER A 185 -12.11 11.14 9.09
N THR A 186 -11.43 10.10 8.63
CA THR A 186 -11.91 8.71 8.76
C THR A 186 -12.00 8.31 10.23
N GLN A 187 -11.02 8.69 11.08
CA GLN A 187 -11.10 8.47 12.53
C GLN A 187 -12.32 9.15 13.15
N ALA A 188 -12.64 10.38 12.75
CA ALA A 188 -13.83 11.09 13.22
C ALA A 188 -15.14 10.41 12.76
N VAL A 189 -15.20 9.90 11.53
CA VAL A 189 -16.35 9.12 11.05
C VAL A 189 -16.54 7.82 11.84
N ILE A 190 -15.46 7.11 12.15
CA ILE A 190 -15.50 5.92 13.00
C ILE A 190 -16.00 6.27 14.41
N ALA A 191 -15.55 7.40 14.98
CA ALA A 191 -16.01 7.87 16.29
C ALA A 191 -17.51 8.23 16.29
N ASP A 192 -18.01 8.88 15.24
CA ASP A 192 -19.43 9.16 15.07
C ASP A 192 -20.26 7.86 14.95
N PHE A 193 -19.74 6.87 14.21
CA PHE A 193 -20.38 5.57 14.08
C PHE A 193 -20.44 4.82 15.43
N ILE A 194 -19.36 4.84 16.22
CA ILE A 194 -19.32 4.27 17.58
C ILE A 194 -20.32 5.00 18.49
N THR A 195 -20.48 6.31 18.33
CA THR A 195 -21.46 7.09 19.10
C THR A 195 -22.89 6.63 18.82
N LYS A 196 -23.23 6.36 17.55
CA LYS A 196 -24.53 5.79 17.16
C LYS A 196 -24.72 4.36 17.65
N TYR A 197 -23.65 3.56 17.60
CA TYR A 197 -23.65 2.15 17.98
C TYR A 197 -22.64 1.86 19.09
N PRO A 198 -22.96 2.12 20.37
CA PRO A 198 -21.98 2.10 21.47
C PRO A 198 -21.33 0.75 21.78
N THR A 199 -21.86 -0.36 21.25
CA THR A 199 -21.23 -1.70 21.39
C THR A 199 -20.15 -1.97 20.35
N THR A 200 -19.91 -1.00 19.45
CA THR A 200 -18.88 -1.07 18.42
C THR A 200 -17.49 -0.95 19.02
N LYS A 201 -16.59 -1.84 18.62
CA LYS A 201 -15.16 -1.73 18.88
C LYS A 201 -14.41 -1.63 17.55
N HIS A 202 -13.56 -0.62 17.42
CA HIS A 202 -12.61 -0.49 16.32
C HIS A 202 -11.32 -1.19 16.69
N ILE A 203 -10.81 -2.04 15.80
CA ILE A 203 -9.58 -2.83 15.98
C ILE A 203 -8.72 -2.59 14.75
N ASN A 204 -7.48 -2.15 14.99
CA ASN A 204 -6.47 -2.06 13.94
C ASN A 204 -5.79 -3.43 13.77
N TYR A 205 -5.84 -3.95 12.56
CA TYR A 205 -5.24 -5.19 12.12
C TYR A 205 -4.33 -4.88 10.93
N ASP A 206 -3.01 -4.96 11.14
CA ASP A 206 -2.03 -4.77 10.08
C ASP A 206 -1.51 -6.14 9.63
N ALA A 207 -1.51 -6.41 8.32
CA ALA A 207 -1.00 -7.66 7.76
C ALA A 207 0.47 -7.92 8.14
N TYR A 208 1.28 -6.86 8.13
CA TYR A 208 2.61 -6.84 8.73
C TYR A 208 2.57 -5.99 10.01
N SER A 209 2.58 -6.67 11.16
CA SER A 209 2.37 -6.03 12.45
C SER A 209 3.65 -5.48 13.08
N TYR A 210 3.53 -4.31 13.70
CA TYR A 210 4.53 -3.71 14.58
C TYR A 210 4.05 -3.62 16.05
N SER A 211 3.06 -4.45 16.41
CA SER A 211 2.50 -4.50 17.77
C SER A 211 3.59 -4.73 18.83
N GLY A 212 4.64 -5.48 18.50
CA GLY A 212 5.79 -5.71 19.36
C GLY A 212 6.55 -4.44 19.74
N ILE A 213 6.74 -3.52 18.79
CA ILE A 213 7.35 -2.20 19.04
C ILE A 213 6.44 -1.37 19.94
N ILE A 214 5.15 -1.33 19.61
CA ILE A 214 4.14 -0.55 20.34
C ILE A 214 4.06 -1.00 21.81
N GLN A 215 3.92 -2.31 22.04
CA GLN A 215 3.83 -2.91 23.37
C GLN A 215 5.14 -2.78 24.14
N ALA A 216 6.30 -2.95 23.49
CA ALA A 216 7.59 -2.76 24.15
C ALA A 216 7.79 -1.32 24.62
N ASN A 217 7.40 -0.32 23.82
CA ASN A 217 7.45 1.09 24.23
C ASN A 217 6.44 1.40 25.35
N GLN A 218 5.26 0.78 25.34
CA GLN A 218 4.30 0.88 26.45
C GLN A 218 4.90 0.34 27.75
N GLN A 219 5.56 -0.83 27.70
CA GLN A 219 6.19 -1.44 28.89
C GLN A 219 7.45 -0.69 29.35
N SER A 220 8.21 -0.13 28.40
CA SER A 220 9.50 0.51 28.68
C SER A 220 9.34 1.95 29.17
N PHE A 221 8.38 2.70 28.60
CA PHE A 221 8.27 4.15 28.76
C PHE A 221 6.84 4.65 29.04
N GLY A 222 5.86 3.74 29.11
CA GLY A 222 4.46 4.13 29.30
C GLY A 222 3.76 4.69 28.06
N LYS A 223 4.37 4.57 26.88
CA LYS A 223 3.86 5.11 25.60
C LYS A 223 3.66 4.00 24.58
N ALA A 224 2.41 3.63 24.28
CA ALA A 224 2.05 2.68 23.22
C ALA A 224 2.16 3.32 21.82
N VAL A 225 3.38 3.42 21.30
CA VAL A 225 3.67 4.06 20.01
C VAL A 225 4.76 3.31 19.25
N VAL A 226 4.74 3.44 17.92
CA VAL A 226 5.96 3.26 17.12
C VAL A 226 6.74 4.57 17.18
N PRO A 227 7.99 4.58 17.71
CA PRO A 227 8.78 5.80 17.80
C PRO A 227 9.22 6.26 16.41
N HIS A 228 9.56 7.54 16.31
CA HIS A 228 10.16 8.08 15.11
C HIS A 228 11.69 7.93 15.16
N TYR A 229 12.25 7.21 14.18
CA TYR A 229 13.68 6.96 14.06
C TYR A 229 14.32 8.01 13.14
N ASN A 230 15.42 8.60 13.59
CA ASN A 230 16.15 9.65 12.87
C ASN A 230 17.53 9.11 12.46
N PHE A 231 17.61 8.45 11.30
CA PHE A 231 18.86 7.85 10.78
C PHE A 231 19.87 8.91 10.33
N ASP A 232 19.42 10.12 10.00
CA ASP A 232 20.24 11.29 9.67
C ASP A 232 21.01 11.83 10.89
N LYS A 233 20.54 11.52 12.11
CA LYS A 233 21.20 11.91 13.36
C LYS A 233 22.14 10.82 13.92
N ALA A 234 22.20 9.65 13.28
CA ALA A 234 23.00 8.52 13.74
C ALA A 234 24.39 8.47 13.06
N ASP A 235 25.44 8.50 13.86
CA ASP A 235 26.83 8.27 13.41
C ASP A 235 27.15 6.75 13.38
N VAL A 236 26.54 5.94 14.25
CA VAL A 236 26.68 4.47 14.29
C VAL A 236 25.30 3.81 14.38
N ILE A 237 25.02 2.91 13.44
CA ILE A 237 23.77 2.16 13.31
C ILE A 237 24.08 0.67 13.46
N VAL A 238 23.37 0.01 14.38
CA VAL A 238 23.40 -1.45 14.52
C VAL A 238 21.98 -1.97 14.37
N SER A 239 21.77 -2.86 13.40
CA SER A 239 20.44 -3.35 13.06
C SER A 239 20.37 -4.87 13.22
N PHE A 240 19.31 -5.36 13.85
CA PHE A 240 19.00 -6.77 14.02
C PHE A 240 17.75 -7.13 13.22
N GLY A 241 17.94 -7.65 12.01
CA GLY A 241 16.86 -8.11 11.13
C GLY A 241 15.88 -7.01 10.69
N ALA A 242 16.17 -5.73 10.92
CA ALA A 242 15.37 -4.62 10.40
C ALA A 242 15.83 -4.29 8.97
N ASP A 243 14.90 -4.32 8.01
CA ASP A 243 15.15 -3.91 6.62
C ASP A 243 14.66 -2.47 6.39
N PHE A 244 15.28 -1.50 7.07
CA PHE A 244 14.87 -0.08 7.06
C PHE A 244 15.11 0.64 5.72
N LEU A 245 15.90 0.07 4.81
CA LEU A 245 16.00 0.53 3.41
C LEU A 245 15.02 -0.19 2.47
N GLY A 246 14.28 -1.17 2.99
CA GLY A 246 13.26 -1.93 2.29
C GLY A 246 11.88 -1.59 2.87
N SER A 247 11.20 -2.58 3.44
CA SER A 247 9.81 -2.44 3.88
C SER A 247 9.63 -2.16 5.38
N TRP A 248 10.71 -1.91 6.14
CA TRP A 248 10.56 -1.73 7.59
C TRP A 248 10.12 -0.31 7.95
N ILE A 249 8.88 -0.18 8.43
CA ILE A 249 8.17 1.02 8.92
C ILE A 249 8.04 2.12 7.87
N SER A 250 9.13 2.77 7.46
CA SER A 250 9.07 3.90 6.51
C SER A 250 10.33 3.93 5.63
N GLY A 251 10.37 3.00 4.65
CA GLY A 251 11.56 2.73 3.85
C GLY A 251 12.09 3.94 3.09
N GLU A 252 11.20 4.74 2.51
CA GLU A 252 11.53 5.93 1.72
C GLU A 252 12.10 7.05 2.60
N GLU A 253 11.50 7.27 3.77
CA GLU A 253 11.99 8.21 4.77
C GLU A 253 13.38 7.81 5.25
N PHE A 254 13.53 6.57 5.70
CA PHE A 254 14.79 6.09 6.26
C PHE A 254 15.90 6.01 5.22
N THR A 255 15.57 5.68 3.96
CA THR A 255 16.52 5.73 2.85
C THR A 255 17.04 7.15 2.63
N LYS A 256 16.15 8.15 2.61
CA LYS A 256 16.54 9.56 2.47
C LYS A 256 17.47 10.00 3.59
N GLN A 257 17.12 9.67 4.83
CA GLN A 257 17.90 9.99 6.02
C GLN A 257 19.26 9.26 6.02
N TYR A 258 19.29 7.96 5.74
CA TYR A 258 20.50 7.15 5.69
C TYR A 258 21.51 7.64 4.65
N VAL A 259 21.05 7.92 3.42
CA VAL A 259 21.92 8.39 2.33
C VAL A 259 22.45 9.81 2.58
N SER A 260 21.75 10.62 3.38
CA SER A 260 22.22 11.98 3.73
C SER A 260 23.59 11.98 4.42
N ASN A 261 23.92 10.91 5.14
CA ASN A 261 25.20 10.70 5.81
C ASN A 261 26.17 9.79 5.04
N ARG A 262 25.81 9.35 3.83
CA ARG A 262 26.62 8.44 3.00
C ARG A 262 26.78 8.92 1.55
N ASN A 263 26.66 10.22 1.33
CA ASN A 263 26.82 10.83 0.01
C ASN A 263 28.26 11.33 -0.24
N ILE A 264 28.49 11.94 -1.41
CA ILE A 264 29.80 12.47 -1.81
C ILE A 264 30.35 13.48 -0.79
N LYS A 265 29.49 14.35 -0.23
CA LYS A 265 29.93 15.35 0.77
C LYS A 265 30.40 14.68 2.06
N SER A 266 29.69 13.64 2.51
CA SER A 266 30.08 12.81 3.66
C SER A 266 31.43 12.12 3.44
N LEU A 267 31.66 11.62 2.22
CA LEU A 267 32.92 11.00 1.83
C LEU A 267 34.08 12.00 1.84
N GLU A 268 33.89 13.19 1.25
CA GLU A 268 34.88 14.28 1.25
C GLU A 268 35.20 14.75 2.67
N ALA A 269 34.18 14.85 3.53
CA ALA A 269 34.33 15.18 4.94
C ALA A 269 34.95 14.06 5.77
N LYS A 270 35.19 12.87 5.18
CA LYS A 270 35.65 11.65 5.87
C LYS A 270 34.77 11.28 7.08
N LYS A 271 33.48 11.63 7.01
CA LYS A 271 32.50 11.37 8.05
C LYS A 271 31.29 10.71 7.42
N MET A 272 31.20 9.39 7.57
CA MET A 272 30.11 8.57 7.07
C MET A 272 29.46 7.82 8.23
N SER A 273 28.14 7.64 8.20
CA SER A 273 27.48 6.79 9.19
C SER A 273 27.97 5.35 9.05
N ARG A 274 28.35 4.76 10.18
CA ARG A 274 28.81 3.36 10.27
C ARG A 274 27.60 2.45 10.45
N HIS A 275 27.48 1.39 9.66
CA HIS A 275 26.34 0.48 9.70
C HIS A 275 26.76 -0.98 9.79
N LEU A 276 26.34 -1.66 10.85
CA LEU A 276 26.48 -3.11 11.03
C LEU A 276 25.10 -3.77 11.04
N GLN A 277 24.88 -4.69 10.11
CA GLN A 277 23.65 -5.46 9.98
C GLN A 277 23.88 -6.89 10.51
N PHE A 278 23.06 -7.31 11.47
CA PHE A 278 22.93 -8.68 11.92
C PHE A 278 21.60 -9.23 11.41
N GLU A 279 21.62 -10.26 10.57
CA GLU A 279 20.39 -10.80 9.98
C GLU A 279 20.55 -12.26 9.52
N ALA A 280 19.43 -12.99 9.47
CA ALA A 280 19.39 -14.35 8.95
C ALA A 280 19.31 -14.35 7.41
N GLY A 281 18.26 -13.74 6.86
CA GLY A 281 18.10 -13.52 5.42
C GLY A 281 18.94 -12.35 4.92
N MET A 282 19.27 -12.31 3.63
CA MET A 282 19.91 -11.14 3.03
C MET A 282 18.85 -10.11 2.64
N SER A 283 18.98 -8.88 3.15
CA SER A 283 18.06 -7.78 2.87
C SER A 283 18.69 -6.68 2.01
N MET A 284 17.88 -5.72 1.56
CA MET A 284 18.38 -4.50 0.91
C MET A 284 19.25 -3.70 1.87
N THR A 285 18.84 -3.62 3.13
CA THR A 285 19.59 -2.97 4.21
C THR A 285 20.94 -3.63 4.44
N GLY A 286 20.97 -4.96 4.54
CA GLY A 286 22.21 -5.72 4.77
C GLY A 286 23.19 -5.64 3.60
N THR A 287 22.69 -5.58 2.36
CA THR A 287 23.54 -5.44 1.17
C THR A 287 24.22 -4.07 1.09
N ASN A 288 23.61 -3.04 1.69
CA ASN A 288 24.14 -1.68 1.77
C ASN A 288 24.83 -1.37 3.11
N ALA A 289 25.00 -2.36 3.99
CA ALA A 289 25.71 -2.23 5.25
C ALA A 289 27.23 -2.26 5.04
N ASP A 290 27.99 -1.66 5.96
CA ASP A 290 29.45 -1.75 5.91
C ASP A 290 29.95 -3.12 6.39
N ALA A 291 29.20 -3.76 7.27
CA ALA A 291 29.43 -5.13 7.69
C ALA A 291 28.08 -5.84 7.84
N ARG A 292 27.92 -6.96 7.12
CA ARG A 292 26.78 -7.86 7.25
C ARG A 292 27.23 -9.14 7.96
N ILE A 293 26.61 -9.45 9.08
CA ILE A 293 26.93 -10.60 9.92
C ILE A 293 25.73 -11.55 9.89
N PRO A 294 25.86 -12.71 9.22
CA PRO A 294 24.83 -13.73 9.27
C PRO A 294 24.70 -14.30 10.67
N ILE A 295 23.48 -14.29 11.22
CA ILE A 295 23.12 -14.95 12.47
C ILE A 295 21.85 -15.77 12.27
N LYS A 296 21.69 -16.87 13.00
CA LYS A 296 20.45 -17.65 12.97
C LYS A 296 19.30 -16.89 13.66
N LEU A 297 18.06 -17.29 13.38
CA LEU A 297 16.88 -16.70 14.04
C LEU A 297 16.88 -16.98 15.54
N SER A 298 17.34 -18.17 15.93
CA SER A 298 17.57 -18.56 17.34
C SER A 298 18.72 -17.78 18.00
N GLU A 299 19.61 -17.15 17.24
CA GLU A 299 20.77 -16.42 17.74
C GLU A 299 20.52 -14.92 17.95
N GLU A 300 19.45 -14.36 17.39
CA GLU A 300 19.16 -12.92 17.50
C GLU A 300 18.92 -12.47 18.95
N GLY A 301 18.19 -13.26 19.75
CA GLY A 301 17.99 -13.00 21.19
C GLY A 301 19.31 -12.99 21.97
N PRO A 302 20.13 -14.06 21.91
CA PRO A 302 21.45 -14.12 22.53
C PRO A 302 22.38 -13.01 22.05
N ALA A 303 22.32 -12.63 20.77
CA ALA A 303 23.11 -11.54 20.21
C ALA A 303 22.75 -10.18 20.86
N LEU A 304 21.45 -9.89 21.01
CA LEU A 304 21.00 -8.69 21.72
C LEU A 304 21.42 -8.68 23.20
N VAL A 305 21.35 -9.83 23.89
CA VAL A 305 21.83 -9.97 25.28
C VAL A 305 23.33 -9.73 25.37
N ALA A 306 24.12 -10.29 24.44
CA ALA A 306 25.56 -10.07 24.37
C ALA A 306 25.91 -8.60 24.10
N LEU A 307 25.16 -7.93 23.21
CA LEU A 307 25.31 -6.50 22.94
C LEU A 307 25.01 -5.65 24.17
N TYR A 308 23.89 -5.92 24.85
CA TYR A 308 23.54 -5.24 26.09
C TYR A 308 24.65 -5.40 27.14
N ASN A 309 25.09 -6.63 27.41
CA ASN A 309 26.14 -6.91 28.39
C ASN A 309 27.45 -6.15 28.09
N ALA A 310 27.83 -6.10 26.81
CA ALA A 310 29.03 -5.40 26.38
C ALA A 310 28.94 -3.87 26.52
N ILE A 311 27.73 -3.30 26.43
CA ILE A 311 27.48 -1.86 26.60
C ILE A 311 27.34 -1.48 28.08
N SER A 312 26.61 -2.29 28.86
CA SER A 312 26.31 -2.03 30.27
C SER A 312 27.48 -2.38 31.21
N GLY A 313 28.38 -3.28 30.78
CA GLY A 313 29.39 -3.87 31.65
C GLY A 313 28.82 -4.87 32.66
N THR A 314 27.58 -5.33 32.47
CA THR A 314 26.91 -6.32 33.32
C THR A 314 26.75 -7.67 32.59
N THR A 315 26.47 -8.74 33.33
CA THR A 315 26.18 -10.05 32.75
C THR A 315 24.76 -10.46 33.13
N LEU A 316 23.85 -10.44 32.17
CA LEU A 316 22.47 -10.92 32.36
C LEU A 316 22.40 -12.45 32.46
N ALA A 317 21.39 -12.94 33.18
CA ALA A 317 21.10 -14.37 33.27
C ALA A 317 20.78 -14.97 31.88
N GLY A 318 21.21 -16.22 31.65
CA GLY A 318 20.95 -16.90 30.38
C GLY A 318 21.84 -16.47 29.21
N THR A 319 22.90 -15.70 29.46
CA THR A 319 23.91 -15.34 28.45
C THR A 319 24.50 -16.59 27.80
N LYS A 320 24.40 -16.67 26.46
CA LYS A 320 25.01 -17.72 25.65
C LYS A 320 25.95 -17.08 24.63
N LYS A 321 27.04 -17.77 24.32
CA LYS A 321 27.88 -17.40 23.17
C LYS A 321 27.17 -17.74 21.88
N LEU A 322 27.40 -16.94 20.85
CA LEU A 322 26.94 -17.28 19.51
C LEU A 322 27.75 -18.45 18.96
N THR A 323 27.16 -19.20 18.03
CA THR A 323 27.88 -20.32 17.39
C THR A 323 29.02 -19.82 16.51
N SER A 324 28.84 -18.65 15.88
CA SER A 324 29.86 -17.98 15.09
C SER A 324 30.77 -17.09 15.95
N ALA A 325 32.04 -17.48 16.07
CA ALA A 325 33.06 -16.65 16.73
C ALA A 325 33.24 -15.28 16.04
N ASN A 326 32.94 -15.17 14.75
CA ASN A 326 32.97 -13.89 14.04
C ASN A 326 31.81 -13.00 14.45
N ALA A 327 30.62 -13.57 14.68
CA ALA A 327 29.47 -12.81 15.17
C ALA A 327 29.70 -12.29 16.60
N ASP A 328 30.23 -13.13 17.50
CA ASP A 328 30.61 -12.69 18.86
C ASP A 328 31.61 -11.52 18.85
N LYS A 329 32.64 -11.60 17.98
CA LYS A 329 33.62 -10.51 17.81
C LYS A 329 32.96 -9.24 17.24
N ALA A 330 32.08 -9.39 16.26
CA ALA A 330 31.37 -8.26 15.66
C ALA A 330 30.47 -7.55 16.68
N ILE A 331 29.79 -8.28 17.57
CA ILE A 331 28.99 -7.69 18.66
C ILE A 331 29.87 -6.88 19.62
N THR A 332 31.03 -7.42 19.99
CA THR A 332 31.97 -6.72 20.87
C THR A 332 32.48 -5.43 20.22
N LEU A 333 32.78 -5.45 18.92
CA LEU A 333 33.17 -4.26 18.17
C LEU A 333 32.02 -3.26 18.06
N ALA A 334 30.81 -3.73 17.73
CA ALA A 334 29.61 -2.92 17.64
C ALA A 334 29.33 -2.19 18.95
N ALA A 335 29.42 -2.89 20.09
CA ALA A 335 29.26 -2.30 21.42
C ALA A 335 30.24 -1.14 21.65
N LYS A 336 31.52 -1.32 21.29
CA LYS A 336 32.55 -0.28 21.43
C LYS A 336 32.25 0.93 20.54
N GLU A 337 31.87 0.71 19.29
CA GLU A 337 31.51 1.79 18.35
C GLU A 337 30.27 2.55 18.81
N LEU A 338 29.23 1.84 19.28
CA LEU A 338 28.01 2.44 19.83
C LEU A 338 28.30 3.28 21.09
N VAL A 339 29.11 2.77 22.03
CA VAL A 339 29.49 3.51 23.24
C VAL A 339 30.31 4.76 22.90
N ALA A 340 31.17 4.69 21.89
CA ALA A 340 31.92 5.85 21.41
C ALA A 340 31.01 6.92 20.76
N ALA A 341 29.84 6.51 20.25
CA ALA A 341 28.86 7.36 19.59
C ALA A 341 27.63 7.68 20.45
N LYS A 342 27.73 7.65 21.80
CA LYS A 342 26.61 7.98 22.70
C LYS A 342 25.91 9.30 22.32
N GLY A 343 24.58 9.29 22.33
CA GLY A 343 23.72 10.37 21.85
C GLY A 343 23.54 10.44 20.33
N LYS A 344 24.36 9.70 19.56
CA LYS A 344 24.31 9.59 18.09
C LYS A 344 24.36 8.13 17.62
N ALA A 345 24.07 7.21 18.53
CA ALA A 345 24.00 5.79 18.25
C ALA A 345 22.54 5.39 18.03
N LEU A 346 22.31 4.40 17.19
CA LEU A 346 20.97 3.88 16.92
C LEU A 346 21.02 2.36 16.80
N VAL A 347 20.26 1.68 17.66
CA VAL A 347 20.03 0.24 17.56
C VAL A 347 18.58 -0.01 17.17
N VAL A 348 18.35 -0.81 16.12
CA VAL A 348 16.99 -1.15 15.64
C VAL A 348 16.82 -2.66 15.50
N CYS A 349 15.57 -3.13 15.59
CA CYS A 349 15.25 -4.54 15.43
C CYS A 349 13.97 -4.72 14.61
N GLY A 350 13.99 -5.66 13.67
CA GLY A 350 12.88 -5.99 12.77
C GLY A 350 11.91 -7.04 13.31
N SER A 351 12.13 -7.55 14.53
CA SER A 351 11.31 -8.60 15.13
C SER A 351 10.05 -8.05 15.78
N ASN A 352 8.90 -8.72 15.61
CA ASN A 352 7.66 -8.39 16.32
C ASN A 352 7.65 -8.89 17.78
N SER A 353 8.76 -9.46 18.29
CA SER A 353 8.84 -9.90 19.70
C SER A 353 9.00 -8.74 20.66
N VAL A 354 8.02 -8.58 21.56
CA VAL A 354 8.05 -7.60 22.66
C VAL A 354 9.35 -7.68 23.48
N ALA A 355 9.84 -8.89 23.78
CA ALA A 355 11.06 -9.08 24.57
C ALA A 355 12.32 -8.57 23.85
N LYS A 356 12.43 -8.81 22.53
CA LYS A 356 13.57 -8.30 21.75
C LYS A 356 13.53 -6.78 21.65
N GLN A 357 12.35 -6.23 21.35
CA GLN A 357 12.14 -4.79 21.27
C GLN A 357 12.40 -4.10 22.62
N ALA A 358 11.95 -4.68 23.74
CA ALA A 358 12.21 -4.14 25.07
C ALA A 358 13.70 -4.13 25.43
N LEU A 359 14.47 -5.14 25.02
CA LEU A 359 15.93 -5.14 25.21
C LEU A 359 16.61 -4.08 24.33
N VAL A 360 16.15 -3.91 23.08
CA VAL A 360 16.63 -2.82 22.19
C VAL A 360 16.33 -1.45 22.82
N ASN A 361 15.16 -1.27 23.42
CA ASN A 361 14.82 -0.05 24.16
C ASN A 361 15.79 0.18 25.32
N ALA A 362 16.13 -0.86 26.10
CA ALA A 362 17.11 -0.76 27.17
C ALA A 362 18.50 -0.36 26.64
N ILE A 363 18.95 -0.97 25.54
CA ILE A 363 20.24 -0.64 24.88
C ILE A 363 20.25 0.83 24.44
N ASN A 364 19.24 1.29 23.70
CA ASN A 364 19.14 2.67 23.24
C ASN A 364 19.04 3.68 24.40
N SER A 365 18.42 3.29 25.53
CA SER A 365 18.40 4.12 26.73
C SER A 365 19.81 4.28 27.34
N LEU A 366 20.60 3.21 27.42
CA LEU A 366 22.01 3.27 27.87
C LEU A 366 22.91 4.11 26.96
N LEU A 367 22.56 4.17 25.67
CA LEU A 367 23.27 4.94 24.65
C LEU A 367 22.85 6.41 24.59
N GLY A 368 21.78 6.80 25.30
CA GLY A 368 21.24 8.15 25.27
C GLY A 368 20.60 8.51 23.92
N SER A 369 20.03 7.53 23.22
CA SER A 369 19.42 7.69 21.88
C SER A 369 18.04 8.35 21.91
N TYR A 370 17.30 8.23 23.03
CA TYR A 370 15.99 8.86 23.20
C TYR A 370 16.12 10.38 23.38
N GLY A 371 15.37 11.14 22.59
CA GLY A 371 15.49 12.59 22.48
C GLY A 371 16.51 13.06 21.43
N THR A 372 17.24 12.14 20.80
CA THR A 372 18.20 12.45 19.73
C THR A 372 17.90 11.66 18.45
N THR A 373 18.29 10.39 18.39
CA THR A 373 18.10 9.49 17.25
C THR A 373 16.75 8.77 17.29
N ILE A 374 16.09 8.74 18.46
CA ILE A 374 14.76 8.16 18.67
C ILE A 374 13.87 9.19 19.35
N ASP A 375 12.69 9.41 18.78
CA ASP A 375 11.70 10.36 19.28
C ASP A 375 10.39 9.65 19.64
N LEU A 376 9.97 9.79 20.92
CA LEU A 376 8.72 9.26 21.47
C LEU A 376 7.63 10.32 21.64
N ASP A 377 7.95 11.60 21.41
CA ASP A 377 7.02 12.73 21.53
C ASP A 377 6.42 13.13 20.17
N ASN A 378 7.07 12.75 19.08
CA ASN A 378 6.57 12.84 17.71
C ASN A 378 6.54 11.45 17.04
N PRO A 379 5.68 10.52 17.51
CA PRO A 379 5.64 9.16 16.97
C PRO A 379 5.15 9.11 15.52
N THR A 380 5.46 8.01 14.84
CA THR A 380 4.81 7.68 13.57
C THR A 380 3.41 7.12 13.83
N ASN A 381 2.46 7.51 12.99
CA ASN A 381 1.09 7.00 12.98
C ASN A 381 0.88 5.93 11.89
N GLN A 382 1.91 5.58 11.11
CA GLN A 382 1.83 4.62 10.01
C GLN A 382 1.36 3.22 10.47
N TYR A 383 1.60 2.85 11.74
CA TYR A 383 1.17 1.58 12.31
C TYR A 383 0.58 1.73 13.71
N LYS A 384 -0.58 1.10 13.93
CA LYS A 384 -1.31 1.07 15.20
C LYS A 384 -1.95 -0.30 15.47
N GLY A 385 -1.56 -1.33 14.71
CA GLY A 385 -2.07 -2.69 14.85
C GLY A 385 -1.98 -3.26 16.27
N ASN A 386 -2.98 -4.04 16.64
CA ASN A 386 -3.05 -4.71 17.94
C ASN A 386 -3.45 -6.19 17.77
N ASP A 387 -2.44 -7.03 17.64
CA ASP A 387 -2.61 -8.48 17.41
C ASP A 387 -3.43 -9.15 18.52
N ALA A 388 -3.27 -8.70 19.78
CA ALA A 388 -4.00 -9.24 20.91
C ALA A 388 -5.51 -8.94 20.83
N GLU A 389 -5.89 -7.76 20.35
CA GLU A 389 -7.30 -7.41 20.13
C GLU A 389 -7.90 -8.16 18.95
N PHE A 390 -7.12 -8.38 17.89
CA PHE A 390 -7.57 -9.19 16.75
C PHE A 390 -7.81 -10.66 17.15
N VAL A 391 -6.90 -11.25 17.94
CA VAL A 391 -7.11 -12.58 18.53
C VAL A 391 -8.34 -12.60 19.44
N ALA A 392 -8.53 -11.57 20.28
CA ALA A 392 -9.71 -11.47 21.12
C ALA A 392 -11.01 -11.40 20.31
N PHE A 393 -11.03 -10.66 19.19
CA PHE A 393 -12.15 -10.61 18.25
C PHE A 393 -12.51 -12.01 17.72
N ILE A 394 -11.53 -12.78 17.27
CA ILE A 394 -11.76 -14.15 16.75
C ILE A 394 -12.43 -15.01 17.83
N GLU A 395 -11.94 -14.95 19.07
CA GLU A 395 -12.50 -15.70 20.20
C GLU A 395 -13.90 -15.24 20.61
N GLU A 396 -14.17 -13.94 20.59
CA GLU A 396 -15.51 -13.37 20.82
C GLU A 396 -16.51 -13.82 19.74
N ALA A 397 -16.10 -13.77 18.47
CA ALA A 397 -16.92 -14.17 17.34
C ALA A 397 -17.29 -15.66 17.40
N LYS A 398 -16.33 -16.55 17.70
CA LYS A 398 -16.60 -17.99 17.90
C LYS A 398 -17.59 -18.27 19.02
N ARG A 399 -17.62 -17.42 20.06
CA ARG A 399 -18.61 -17.50 21.16
C ARG A 399 -19.96 -16.89 20.81
N GLY A 400 -20.17 -16.41 19.59
CA GLY A 400 -21.40 -15.76 19.15
C GLY A 400 -21.63 -14.37 19.76
N GLN A 401 -20.56 -13.71 20.24
CA GLN A 401 -20.63 -12.39 20.88
C GLN A 401 -20.53 -11.22 19.89
N VAL A 402 -20.26 -11.52 18.62
CA VAL A 402 -20.12 -10.53 17.54
C VAL A 402 -21.27 -10.69 16.55
N GLY A 403 -22.19 -9.73 16.53
CA GLY A 403 -23.35 -9.72 15.65
C GLY A 403 -23.07 -9.15 14.26
N ALA A 404 -22.08 -8.27 14.14
CA ALA A 404 -21.64 -7.70 12.88
C ALA A 404 -20.14 -7.41 12.85
N VAL A 405 -19.54 -7.56 11.66
CA VAL A 405 -18.16 -7.16 11.39
C VAL A 405 -18.07 -6.38 10.09
N ILE A 406 -17.24 -5.33 10.10
CA ILE A 406 -16.98 -4.43 8.98
C ILE A 406 -15.47 -4.43 8.71
N PHE A 407 -15.06 -4.75 7.49
CA PHE A 407 -13.66 -4.75 7.05
C PHE A 407 -13.40 -3.55 6.14
N LEU A 408 -12.38 -2.75 6.47
CA LEU A 408 -11.88 -1.65 5.65
C LEU A 408 -10.38 -1.80 5.46
N ASP A 409 -9.93 -1.95 4.21
CA ASP A 409 -8.53 -2.14 3.83
C ASP A 409 -7.86 -3.30 4.59
N ALA A 410 -8.61 -4.35 4.91
CA ALA A 410 -8.13 -5.52 5.67
C ALA A 410 -8.61 -6.83 5.00
N ASN A 411 -7.70 -7.78 4.77
CA ASN A 411 -8.00 -9.08 4.17
C ASN A 411 -7.56 -10.27 5.08
N PRO A 412 -8.06 -10.34 6.35
CA PRO A 412 -7.65 -11.35 7.33
C PRO A 412 -7.85 -12.79 6.90
N VAL A 413 -8.73 -13.08 5.93
CA VAL A 413 -8.88 -14.44 5.41
C VAL A 413 -7.66 -14.89 4.61
N TYR A 414 -6.92 -13.95 4.02
CA TYR A 414 -5.70 -14.17 3.25
C TYR A 414 -4.42 -14.07 4.12
N ASP A 415 -4.27 -12.97 4.86
CA ASP A 415 -3.00 -12.60 5.51
C ASP A 415 -2.87 -13.08 6.96
N TYR A 416 -3.98 -13.38 7.66
CA TYR A 416 -3.89 -13.95 9.00
C TYR A 416 -3.34 -15.38 8.96
N PHE A 417 -2.33 -15.64 9.79
CA PHE A 417 -1.59 -16.90 9.79
C PHE A 417 -2.48 -18.14 9.99
N ASN A 418 -3.62 -18.00 10.67
CA ASN A 418 -4.58 -19.07 10.89
C ASN A 418 -5.92 -18.79 10.18
N SER A 419 -5.88 -18.82 8.85
CA SER A 419 -7.04 -18.57 7.99
C SER A 419 -8.26 -19.45 8.28
N LYS A 420 -8.06 -20.68 8.79
CA LYS A 420 -9.16 -21.56 9.22
C LYS A 420 -9.95 -20.99 10.39
N ASP A 421 -9.25 -20.31 11.28
CA ASP A 421 -9.79 -19.81 12.55
C ASP A 421 -10.64 -18.57 12.35
N ILE A 422 -10.18 -17.65 11.52
CA ILE A 422 -10.96 -16.47 11.11
C ILE A 422 -12.20 -16.90 10.29
N LYS A 423 -12.09 -17.88 9.40
CA LYS A 423 -13.26 -18.40 8.67
C LYS A 423 -14.31 -18.97 9.63
N ALA A 424 -13.89 -19.79 10.60
CA ALA A 424 -14.78 -20.33 11.62
C ALA A 424 -15.44 -19.24 12.48
N ALA A 425 -14.71 -18.16 12.78
CA ALA A 425 -15.26 -16.99 13.46
C ALA A 425 -16.31 -16.27 12.59
N LEU A 426 -16.01 -16.02 11.31
CA LEU A 426 -16.93 -15.37 10.37
C LEU A 426 -18.22 -16.18 10.15
N ASP A 427 -18.17 -17.50 10.21
CA ASP A 427 -19.37 -18.35 10.09
C ASP A 427 -20.39 -18.13 11.21
N GLN A 428 -19.96 -17.62 12.37
CA GLN A 428 -20.85 -17.29 13.48
C GLN A 428 -21.47 -15.88 13.38
N ILE A 429 -20.94 -15.02 12.51
CA ILE A 429 -21.36 -13.61 12.40
C ILE A 429 -22.43 -13.47 11.32
N LYS A 430 -23.54 -12.82 11.67
CA LYS A 430 -24.71 -12.64 10.78
C LYS A 430 -24.50 -11.57 9.71
N LEU A 431 -23.94 -10.43 10.08
CA LEU A 431 -23.66 -9.33 9.18
C LEU A 431 -22.15 -9.20 8.97
N LYS A 432 -21.69 -9.48 7.76
CA LYS A 432 -20.29 -9.33 7.35
C LYS A 432 -20.22 -8.39 6.18
N ILE A 433 -19.50 -7.28 6.34
CA ILE A 433 -19.37 -6.22 5.35
C ILE A 433 -17.89 -6.09 4.99
N SER A 434 -17.58 -6.11 3.70
CA SER A 434 -16.26 -5.76 3.17
C SER A 434 -16.36 -4.49 2.33
N PHE A 435 -15.44 -3.56 2.55
CA PHE A 435 -15.26 -2.38 1.70
C PHE A 435 -14.22 -2.61 0.57
N SER A 436 -13.73 -3.84 0.38
CA SER A 436 -12.73 -4.14 -0.64
C SER A 436 -13.18 -3.72 -2.03
N ASP A 437 -12.27 -3.10 -2.78
CA ASP A 437 -12.48 -2.75 -4.19
C ASP A 437 -12.30 -3.97 -5.13
N ARG A 438 -11.91 -5.12 -4.57
CA ARG A 438 -11.68 -6.39 -5.28
C ARG A 438 -12.47 -7.53 -4.63
N GLY A 439 -12.74 -8.56 -5.41
CA GLY A 439 -13.30 -9.82 -4.93
C GLY A 439 -12.25 -10.68 -4.21
N ASP A 440 -11.69 -10.16 -3.12
CA ASP A 440 -10.68 -10.85 -2.31
C ASP A 440 -11.26 -11.95 -1.39
N GLU A 441 -10.39 -12.67 -0.70
CA GLU A 441 -10.75 -13.81 0.16
C GLU A 441 -11.70 -13.43 1.30
N THR A 442 -11.58 -12.21 1.83
CA THR A 442 -12.45 -11.71 2.92
C THR A 442 -13.79 -11.23 2.36
N ALA A 443 -13.79 -10.54 1.23
CA ALA A 443 -15.00 -10.15 0.51
C ALA A 443 -15.83 -11.37 0.11
N ALA A 444 -15.19 -12.46 -0.34
CA ALA A 444 -15.85 -13.72 -0.65
C ALA A 444 -16.51 -14.39 0.57
N ALA A 445 -16.03 -14.12 1.79
CA ALA A 445 -16.63 -14.61 3.03
C ALA A 445 -17.72 -13.68 3.59
N CYS A 446 -17.90 -12.48 3.01
CA CYS A 446 -18.84 -11.47 3.46
C CYS A 446 -20.22 -11.61 2.80
N ASN A 447 -21.25 -11.13 3.49
CA ASN A 447 -22.60 -11.03 2.94
C ASN A 447 -22.75 -9.76 2.08
N VAL A 448 -22.04 -8.71 2.43
CA VAL A 448 -22.09 -7.41 1.75
C VAL A 448 -20.69 -7.07 1.26
N VAL A 449 -20.57 -6.77 -0.03
CA VAL A 449 -19.38 -6.15 -0.61
C VAL A 449 -19.79 -4.75 -1.07
N ALA A 450 -19.29 -3.73 -0.37
CA ALA A 450 -19.57 -2.33 -0.62
C ALA A 450 -18.28 -1.70 -1.17
N PRO A 451 -17.96 -1.82 -2.46
CA PRO A 451 -16.64 -1.51 -2.97
C PRO A 451 -16.28 -0.03 -2.78
N ASN A 452 -15.12 0.19 -2.16
CA ASN A 452 -14.57 1.52 -1.91
C ASN A 452 -14.07 2.16 -3.22
N HIS A 453 -13.89 3.48 -3.18
CA HIS A 453 -13.19 4.19 -4.24
C HIS A 453 -11.69 3.88 -4.22
N HIS A 454 -11.06 3.96 -5.39
CA HIS A 454 -9.61 4.14 -5.42
C HIS A 454 -9.28 5.55 -4.92
N TYR A 455 -8.13 5.77 -4.26
CA TYR A 455 -7.82 7.08 -3.66
C TYR A 455 -7.82 8.26 -4.67
N LEU A 456 -7.52 7.98 -5.95
CA LEU A 456 -7.61 8.96 -7.04
C LEU A 456 -9.04 9.33 -7.48
N GLU A 457 -10.05 8.65 -6.95
CA GLU A 457 -11.48 8.86 -7.18
C GLU A 457 -12.19 9.46 -5.95
N SER A 458 -11.48 9.64 -4.83
CA SER A 458 -12.06 10.04 -3.55
C SER A 458 -11.48 11.31 -2.96
N TRP A 459 -12.26 11.93 -2.08
CA TRP A 459 -11.77 12.95 -1.14
C TRP A 459 -11.39 12.30 0.18
N GLY A 460 -10.44 12.90 0.90
CA GLY A 460 -10.02 12.41 2.20
C GLY A 460 -8.81 13.18 2.72
N ASP A 461 -8.19 12.67 3.77
CA ASP A 461 -6.98 13.23 4.37
C ASP A 461 -6.14 12.16 5.06
N ASP A 462 -4.95 12.53 5.50
CA ASP A 462 -3.98 11.61 6.06
C ASP A 462 -3.03 12.35 7.03
N SER A 463 -2.53 11.65 8.05
CA SER A 463 -1.52 12.12 8.99
C SER A 463 -0.60 10.99 9.47
N ALA A 464 0.22 10.46 8.56
CA ALA A 464 1.18 9.39 8.84
C ALA A 464 2.25 9.73 9.88
N ILE A 465 2.58 11.01 10.11
CA ILE A 465 3.44 11.46 11.21
C ILE A 465 2.80 12.63 11.95
N SER A 466 3.04 12.72 13.26
CA SER A 466 2.50 13.80 14.08
C SER A 466 2.92 15.17 13.54
N GLY A 467 1.94 16.04 13.27
CA GLY A 467 2.18 17.40 12.80
C GLY A 467 2.35 17.54 11.29
N PHE A 468 2.22 16.46 10.53
CA PHE A 468 2.10 16.50 9.07
C PHE A 468 0.71 16.00 8.68
N TYR A 469 -0.05 16.84 7.98
CA TYR A 469 -1.40 16.50 7.53
C TYR A 469 -1.48 16.75 6.03
N THR A 470 -1.96 15.77 5.29
CA THR A 470 -2.08 15.82 3.83
C THR A 470 -3.54 15.62 3.42
N VAL A 471 -3.90 16.06 2.22
CA VAL A 471 -5.26 15.96 1.67
C VAL A 471 -5.27 15.03 0.45
N ILE A 472 -6.27 14.15 0.37
CA ILE A 472 -6.53 13.34 -0.82
C ILE A 472 -7.44 14.16 -1.73
N GLN A 473 -6.94 14.48 -2.93
CA GLN A 473 -7.75 15.06 -3.99
C GLN A 473 -8.06 14.00 -5.04
N PRO A 474 -9.34 13.85 -5.44
CA PRO A 474 -9.67 13.05 -6.59
C PRO A 474 -9.18 13.75 -7.86
N THR A 475 -8.70 12.95 -8.80
CA THR A 475 -8.17 13.42 -10.09
C THR A 475 -8.95 12.87 -11.27
N ILE A 476 -9.92 12.00 -10.99
CA ILE A 476 -10.92 11.49 -11.91
C ILE A 476 -12.21 11.22 -11.14
N ASN A 477 -13.35 11.27 -11.81
CA ASN A 477 -14.61 10.78 -11.23
C ASN A 477 -14.55 9.26 -11.04
N PRO A 478 -15.32 8.69 -10.09
CA PRO A 478 -15.42 7.23 -9.93
C PRO A 478 -15.71 6.53 -11.27
N VAL A 479 -14.86 5.56 -11.62
CA VAL A 479 -14.98 4.81 -12.89
C VAL A 479 -16.14 3.82 -12.84
N TYR A 480 -16.41 3.27 -11.66
CA TYR A 480 -17.46 2.29 -11.38
C TYR A 480 -18.45 2.81 -10.35
N ASN A 481 -19.51 2.04 -10.09
CA ASN A 481 -20.55 2.36 -9.10
C ASN A 481 -20.08 2.03 -7.67
N THR A 482 -18.96 2.61 -7.27
CA THR A 482 -18.35 2.47 -5.95
C THR A 482 -18.79 3.61 -5.03
N ARG A 483 -18.52 3.51 -3.72
CA ARG A 483 -18.81 4.57 -2.75
C ARG A 483 -17.79 4.53 -1.62
N GLN A 484 -17.35 5.68 -1.15
CA GLN A 484 -16.43 5.76 -0.01
C GLN A 484 -16.96 5.00 1.21
N ALA A 485 -16.07 4.26 1.88
CA ALA A 485 -16.41 3.54 3.10
C ALA A 485 -16.93 4.49 4.18
N GLU A 486 -16.31 5.66 4.32
CA GLU A 486 -16.69 6.69 5.27
C GLU A 486 -18.10 7.23 4.99
N GLN A 487 -18.42 7.49 3.73
CA GLN A 487 -19.77 7.91 3.33
C GLN A 487 -20.81 6.83 3.66
N SER A 488 -20.47 5.55 3.49
CA SER A 488 -21.34 4.44 3.89
C SER A 488 -21.55 4.41 5.41
N LEU A 489 -20.50 4.57 6.20
CA LEU A 489 -20.60 4.64 7.67
C LEU A 489 -21.43 5.84 8.14
N LEU A 490 -21.27 7.01 7.53
CA LEU A 490 -22.09 8.19 7.81
C LEU A 490 -23.57 7.96 7.48
N ALA A 491 -23.86 7.35 6.32
CA ALA A 491 -25.23 7.04 5.90
C ALA A 491 -25.89 5.97 6.82
N TRP A 492 -25.14 4.95 7.24
CA TRP A 492 -25.65 3.89 8.11
C TRP A 492 -25.79 4.31 9.57
N SER A 493 -24.99 5.28 10.01
CA SER A 493 -25.12 5.89 11.34
C SER A 493 -26.16 7.02 11.40
N GLU A 494 -26.75 7.38 10.25
CA GLU A 494 -27.69 8.50 10.09
C GLU A 494 -27.07 9.84 10.54
N ASN A 495 -25.80 10.05 10.24
CA ASN A 495 -25.11 11.31 10.53
C ASN A 495 -25.80 12.47 9.77
N PRO A 496 -25.91 13.67 10.35
CA PRO A 496 -26.46 14.84 9.66
C PRO A 496 -25.68 15.25 8.40
N VAL A 497 -24.36 15.00 8.37
CA VAL A 497 -23.48 15.29 7.23
C VAL A 497 -23.07 13.96 6.60
N GLN A 498 -23.80 13.53 5.57
CA GLN A 498 -23.57 12.23 4.91
C GLN A 498 -22.62 12.32 3.72
N ASP A 499 -22.49 13.49 3.09
CA ASP A 499 -21.51 13.72 2.03
C ASP A 499 -20.11 13.81 2.62
N TYR A 500 -19.23 12.88 2.23
CA TYR A 500 -17.91 12.77 2.87
C TYR A 500 -16.99 13.94 2.52
N TYR A 501 -17.07 14.49 1.30
CA TYR A 501 -16.31 15.70 0.96
C TYR A 501 -16.65 16.86 1.90
N THR A 502 -17.95 17.10 2.12
CA THR A 502 -18.42 18.11 3.07
C THR A 502 -17.93 17.80 4.49
N TYR A 503 -17.94 16.54 4.90
CA TYR A 503 -17.43 16.12 6.21
C TYR A 503 -15.93 16.41 6.37
N VAL A 504 -15.11 16.05 5.38
CA VAL A 504 -13.66 16.35 5.33
C VAL A 504 -13.44 17.86 5.40
N ARG A 505 -14.12 18.63 4.56
CA ARG A 505 -14.00 20.09 4.54
C ARG A 505 -14.35 20.73 5.88
N ASN A 506 -15.38 20.22 6.56
CA ASN A 506 -15.77 20.67 7.90
C ASN A 506 -14.70 20.33 8.94
N ASN A 507 -14.17 19.10 8.93
CA ASN A 507 -13.10 18.69 9.84
C ASN A 507 -11.86 19.58 9.67
N TRP A 508 -11.45 19.83 8.42
CA TRP A 508 -10.34 20.71 8.13
C TRP A 508 -10.57 22.15 8.58
N SER A 509 -11.75 22.70 8.30
CA SER A 509 -12.11 24.06 8.68
C SER A 509 -12.14 24.26 10.20
N ASN A 510 -12.60 23.25 10.94
CA ASN A 510 -12.78 23.34 12.39
C ASN A 510 -11.49 23.01 13.17
N ASN A 511 -10.67 22.08 12.66
CA ASN A 511 -9.62 21.46 13.47
C ASN A 511 -8.21 21.57 12.89
N LEU A 512 -8.04 21.58 11.56
CA LEU A 512 -6.72 21.35 10.93
C LEU A 512 -6.14 22.59 10.25
N LEU A 513 -6.91 23.36 9.49
CA LEU A 513 -6.40 24.50 8.70
C LEU A 513 -5.65 25.52 9.56
N ALA A 514 -6.20 25.84 10.74
CA ALA A 514 -5.61 26.78 11.68
C ALA A 514 -4.22 26.35 12.17
N LEU A 515 -3.94 25.03 12.21
CA LEU A 515 -2.63 24.50 12.60
C LEU A 515 -1.54 24.88 11.59
N GLY A 516 -1.91 25.03 10.32
CA GLY A 516 -1.03 25.50 9.25
C GLY A 516 -1.03 27.03 9.07
N GLY A 517 -1.72 27.78 9.95
CA GLY A 517 -1.91 29.22 9.78
C GLY A 517 -2.82 29.60 8.60
N LEU A 518 -3.68 28.67 8.16
CA LEU A 518 -4.62 28.86 7.06
C LEU A 518 -6.05 29.06 7.61
N SER A 519 -6.89 29.76 6.87
CA SER A 519 -8.28 30.00 7.25
C SER A 519 -9.18 30.31 6.06
N GLY A 520 -10.45 29.91 6.15
CA GLY A 520 -11.47 30.21 5.13
C GLY A 520 -11.15 29.61 3.76
N GLU A 521 -11.80 30.13 2.73
CA GLU A 521 -11.70 29.57 1.36
C GLU A 521 -10.28 29.66 0.79
N ALA A 522 -9.64 30.82 0.93
CA ALA A 522 -8.27 31.00 0.46
C ALA A 522 -7.29 30.03 1.16
N GLY A 523 -7.53 29.71 2.43
CA GLY A 523 -6.76 28.71 3.16
C GLY A 523 -6.99 27.29 2.63
N TRP A 524 -8.24 26.94 2.31
CA TRP A 524 -8.57 25.67 1.69
C TRP A 524 -7.94 25.52 0.30
N GLU A 525 -8.04 26.54 -0.56
CA GLU A 525 -7.38 26.55 -1.87
C GLU A 525 -5.86 26.44 -1.76
N SER A 526 -5.25 27.13 -0.80
CA SER A 526 -3.80 27.03 -0.52
C SER A 526 -3.40 25.62 -0.08
N LEU A 527 -4.21 24.97 0.76
CA LEU A 527 -4.04 23.56 1.13
C LEU A 527 -4.11 22.65 -0.10
N LEU A 528 -5.13 22.80 -0.95
CA LEU A 528 -5.27 21.98 -2.16
C LEU A 528 -4.11 22.20 -3.14
N GLN A 529 -3.56 23.42 -3.20
CA GLN A 529 -2.39 23.68 -4.04
C GLN A 529 -1.10 23.07 -3.47
N ALA A 530 -0.91 23.12 -2.15
CA ALA A 530 0.30 22.59 -1.49
C ALA A 530 0.25 21.07 -1.28
N GLY A 531 -0.95 20.53 -1.04
CA GLY A 531 -1.25 19.14 -0.71
C GLY A 531 -1.12 18.79 0.77
N PHE A 532 -0.62 19.70 1.60
CA PHE A 532 -0.35 19.44 3.01
C PHE A 532 -0.24 20.71 3.87
N ILE A 533 -0.32 20.52 5.19
CA ILE A 533 0.16 21.48 6.20
C ILE A 533 1.19 20.80 7.12
N LYS A 534 2.09 21.61 7.67
CA LYS A 534 3.11 21.20 8.65
C LYS A 534 2.99 22.03 9.91
N THR A 535 3.04 21.39 11.06
CA THR A 535 3.14 22.03 12.37
C THR A 535 4.54 21.87 12.93
N ALA A 536 4.91 22.70 13.91
CA ALA A 536 6.17 22.55 14.59
C ALA A 536 6.17 21.23 15.40
N PRO A 537 7.22 20.40 15.31
CA PRO A 537 7.31 19.19 16.12
C PRO A 537 7.39 19.55 17.61
N LYS A 538 6.88 18.67 18.45
CA LYS A 538 7.07 18.77 19.90
C LYS A 538 8.56 18.60 20.20
N ALA A 539 9.06 19.27 21.25
CA ALA A 539 10.44 19.08 21.66
C ALA A 539 10.63 17.63 22.13
N ALA A 540 11.53 16.90 21.46
CA ALA A 540 11.85 15.52 21.81
C ALA A 540 12.51 15.47 23.19
N SER A 541 11.97 14.63 24.09
CA SER A 541 12.48 14.45 25.44
C SER A 541 13.31 13.17 25.58
N ALA A 542 14.27 13.19 26.50
CA ALA A 542 14.95 11.96 26.91
C ALA A 542 13.96 11.05 27.65
N ALA A 543 14.08 9.74 27.45
CA ALA A 543 13.24 8.74 28.08
C ALA A 543 14.06 7.75 28.92
N THR A 544 13.58 7.47 30.13
CA THR A 544 14.19 6.51 31.04
C THR A 544 13.50 5.18 30.92
N PHE A 545 14.27 4.12 30.65
CA PHE A 545 13.75 2.76 30.57
C PHE A 545 13.33 2.23 31.95
N ALA A 546 12.13 1.67 32.06
CA ALA A 546 11.55 1.16 33.31
C ALA A 546 11.36 -0.37 33.38
N GLY A 547 11.87 -1.13 32.39
CA GLY A 547 11.68 -2.59 32.34
C GLY A 547 12.68 -3.41 33.16
N ASP A 548 12.35 -4.69 33.43
CA ASP A 548 13.26 -5.66 34.06
C ASP A 548 14.07 -6.42 33.01
N VAL A 549 15.34 -6.03 32.84
CA VAL A 549 16.27 -6.64 31.88
C VAL A 549 16.58 -8.11 32.16
N ASN A 550 16.49 -8.59 33.40
CA ASN A 550 16.74 -9.99 33.74
C ASN A 550 15.56 -10.88 33.34
N ALA A 551 14.33 -10.40 33.58
CA ALA A 551 13.13 -11.07 33.11
C ALA A 551 13.12 -11.14 31.57
N ILE A 552 13.43 -10.02 30.90
CA ILE A 552 13.53 -9.96 29.43
C ILE A 552 14.57 -10.97 28.91
N ALA A 553 15.78 -11.01 29.47
CA ALA A 553 16.81 -11.96 29.04
C ALA A 553 16.39 -13.42 29.22
N THR A 554 15.65 -13.73 30.29
CA THR A 554 15.10 -15.07 30.54
C THR A 554 14.10 -15.47 29.46
N THR A 555 13.17 -14.56 29.11
CA THR A 555 12.21 -14.79 28.02
C THR A 555 12.91 -14.96 26.68
N LEU A 556 13.94 -14.17 26.39
CA LEU A 556 14.73 -14.31 25.18
C LEU A 556 15.45 -15.66 25.09
N ALA A 557 16.00 -16.15 26.21
CA ALA A 557 16.64 -17.46 26.26
C ALA A 557 15.63 -18.59 25.97
N ALA A 558 14.40 -18.49 26.49
CA ALA A 558 13.33 -19.44 26.24
C ALA A 558 12.87 -19.41 24.76
N ASN A 559 12.60 -18.22 24.21
CA ASN A 559 12.21 -18.04 22.81
C ASN A 559 13.27 -18.60 21.85
N SER A 560 14.55 -18.36 22.16
CA SER A 560 15.67 -18.84 21.37
C SER A 560 15.78 -20.36 21.40
N ALA A 561 15.56 -20.98 22.56
CA ALA A 561 15.54 -22.44 22.69
C ALA A 561 14.39 -23.05 21.87
N ALA A 562 13.22 -22.41 21.81
CA ALA A 562 12.07 -22.87 21.01
C ALA A 562 12.32 -22.80 19.49
N LEU A 563 13.15 -21.86 19.03
CA LEU A 563 13.51 -21.70 17.61
C LEU A 563 14.72 -22.53 17.19
N THR A 564 15.50 -23.04 18.15
CA THR A 564 16.76 -23.73 17.86
C THR A 564 16.48 -25.03 17.11
N ALA A 565 16.94 -25.12 15.87
CA ALA A 565 16.88 -26.35 15.09
C ALA A 565 18.20 -27.15 15.19
N PRO A 566 18.17 -28.49 15.01
CA PRO A 566 19.37 -29.29 14.76
C PRO A 566 20.21 -28.75 13.59
N GLU A 567 21.53 -29.01 13.59
CA GLU A 567 22.46 -28.45 12.60
C GLU A 567 22.15 -28.83 11.14
N ASP A 568 21.46 -29.94 10.91
CA ASP A 568 21.03 -30.44 9.60
C ASP A 568 19.69 -29.85 9.14
N LYS A 569 19.08 -28.95 9.93
CA LYS A 569 17.76 -28.36 9.64
C LYS A 569 17.82 -26.84 9.51
N ILE A 570 16.81 -26.29 8.83
CA ILE A 570 16.65 -24.86 8.61
C ILE A 570 15.71 -24.29 9.67
N GLU A 571 16.10 -23.19 10.28
CA GLU A 571 15.22 -22.38 11.12
C GLU A 571 14.41 -21.43 10.24
N VAL A 572 13.08 -21.47 10.35
CA VAL A 572 12.18 -20.59 9.61
C VAL A 572 11.16 -19.99 10.57
N GLN A 573 11.03 -18.67 10.54
CA GLN A 573 9.98 -17.95 11.25
C GLN A 573 9.03 -17.36 10.21
N LEU A 574 7.86 -17.97 10.06
CA LEU A 574 6.81 -17.49 9.16
C LEU A 574 5.92 -16.43 9.82
N TYR A 575 5.82 -16.49 11.15
CA TYR A 575 4.95 -15.61 11.93
C TYR A 575 5.54 -15.37 13.32
N GLN A 576 5.27 -14.20 13.88
CA GLN A 576 5.71 -13.82 15.23
C GLN A 576 4.67 -12.92 15.90
N ASN A 577 4.13 -13.41 17.02
CA ASN A 577 3.34 -12.64 17.98
C ASN A 577 4.23 -11.86 18.96
#